data_AF-A0A929MZI9-F1
#
_entry.id   AF-A0A929MZI9-F1
#
_cell.length_a   1.000
_cell.length_b   1.000
_cell.length_c   1.000
_cell.angle_alpha   90.00
_cell.angle_beta   90.00
_cell.angle_gamma   90.00
#
_symmetry.space_group_name_H-M   'P 1'
#
loop_
_entity.id
_entity.type
_entity.pdbx_description
1 polymer ?
#
loop_
_entity_poly.entity_id
_entity_poly.type
_entity_poly.pdbx_seq_one_letter_code
_entity_poly.pdbx_strand_id
1 'polypeptide(L)'
;MRTFKTTIAVGLTITLFELLNRQPAVLAAIAAVFTLRTEHETSVKFGRIRLFGNTLGVVIAILLTQIALWMNLPLPIYRVLGASLGILLVIVFCNAFNHPASVVNSSATFFVVFLNTPKEHLLDYGANRILDAIIGSAIAIIVNRLLPNPHVKKEA
;
A
#
# COMPACT_ATOMS: atom_id res chain seq x y z
N MET A 1 13.06 20.29 -1.85
CA MET A 1 13.02 19.51 -3.12
C MET A 1 12.07 18.32 -3.14
N ARG A 2 11.60 17.78 -1.99
CA ARG A 2 10.68 16.62 -1.98
C ARG A 2 9.46 16.80 -2.89
N THR A 3 8.79 17.95 -2.82
CA THR A 3 7.60 18.25 -3.65
C THR A 3 7.86 18.08 -5.14
N PHE A 4 8.94 18.66 -5.66
CA PHE A 4 9.32 18.55 -7.08
C PHE A 4 9.58 17.10 -7.49
N LYS A 5 10.37 16.37 -6.69
CA LYS A 5 10.63 14.94 -6.95
C LYS A 5 9.35 14.09 -6.88
N THR A 6 8.43 14.42 -5.97
CA THR A 6 7.13 13.74 -5.87
C THR A 6 6.32 13.95 -7.13
N THR A 7 6.22 15.20 -7.64
CA THR A 7 5.49 15.50 -8.88
C THR A 7 6.06 14.70 -10.05
N ILE A 8 7.38 14.61 -10.18
CA ILE A 8 8.03 13.80 -11.22
C ILE A 8 7.71 12.31 -11.03
N ALA A 9 7.83 11.77 -9.82
CA ALA A 9 7.56 10.37 -9.55
C ALA A 9 6.09 9.99 -9.85
N VAL A 10 5.15 10.85 -9.48
CA VAL A 10 3.72 10.65 -9.78
C VAL A 10 3.47 10.74 -11.28
N GLY A 11 4.02 11.76 -11.96
CA GLY A 11 3.92 11.92 -13.40
C GLY A 11 4.41 10.68 -14.15
N LEU A 12 5.63 10.22 -13.85
CA LEU A 12 6.20 9.01 -14.44
C LEU A 12 5.36 7.76 -14.13
N THR A 13 4.83 7.64 -12.92
CA THR A 13 3.96 6.51 -12.55
C THR A 13 2.69 6.49 -13.39
N ILE A 14 2.02 7.63 -13.55
CA ILE A 14 0.79 7.74 -14.34
C ILE A 14 1.10 7.50 -15.82
N THR A 15 2.14 8.14 -16.37
CA THR A 15 2.57 7.92 -17.76
C THR A 15 2.86 6.45 -18.04
N LEU A 16 3.56 5.75 -17.14
CA LEU A 16 3.81 4.32 -17.30
C LEU A 16 2.51 3.51 -17.35
N PHE A 17 1.55 3.81 -16.48
CA PHE A 17 0.27 3.10 -16.43
C PHE A 17 -0.58 3.33 -17.69
N GLU A 18 -0.58 4.55 -18.24
CA GLU A 18 -1.24 4.84 -19.53
C GLU A 18 -0.56 4.08 -20.69
N LEU A 19 0.77 4.06 -20.75
CA LEU A 19 1.51 3.33 -21.79
C LEU A 19 1.27 1.82 -21.74
N LEU A 20 1.08 1.26 -20.54
CA LEU A 20 0.79 -0.15 -20.33
C LEU A 20 -0.70 -0.49 -20.44
N ASN A 21 -1.58 0.48 -20.70
CA ASN A 21 -3.04 0.33 -20.63
C ASN A 21 -3.52 -0.33 -19.32
N ARG A 22 -2.81 -0.08 -18.21
CA ARG A 22 -3.11 -0.60 -16.88
C ARG A 22 -3.85 0.48 -16.11
N GLN A 23 -5.17 0.48 -16.15
CA GLN A 23 -6.00 1.45 -15.44
C GLN A 23 -6.80 0.76 -14.32
N PRO A 24 -7.08 1.44 -13.19
CA PRO A 24 -6.71 2.82 -12.86
C PRO A 24 -5.34 2.95 -12.15
N ALA A 25 -4.61 4.05 -12.42
CA ALA A 25 -3.27 4.30 -11.83
C ALA A 25 -3.28 4.82 -10.38
N VAL A 26 -4.46 4.95 -9.76
CA VAL A 26 -4.64 5.64 -8.47
C VAL A 26 -3.79 5.04 -7.36
N LEU A 27 -3.78 3.71 -7.22
CA LEU A 27 -3.06 3.03 -6.14
C LEU A 27 -1.54 3.19 -6.27
N ALA A 28 -1.03 3.15 -7.50
CA ALA A 28 0.38 3.35 -7.81
C ALA A 28 0.80 4.81 -7.59
N ALA A 29 -0.01 5.78 -8.00
CA ALA A 29 0.25 7.19 -7.75
C ALA A 29 0.31 7.51 -6.24
N ILE A 30 -0.65 7.01 -5.45
CA ILE A 30 -0.61 7.16 -3.97
C ILE A 30 0.64 6.47 -3.40
N ALA A 31 1.04 5.32 -3.94
CA ALA A 31 2.26 4.66 -3.51
C ALA A 31 3.52 5.48 -3.80
N ALA A 32 3.59 6.14 -4.95
CA ALA A 32 4.70 7.04 -5.26
C ALA A 32 4.79 8.22 -4.26
N VAL A 33 3.65 8.87 -3.97
CA VAL A 33 3.58 9.96 -2.97
C VAL A 33 3.94 9.48 -1.56
N PHE A 34 3.42 8.33 -1.17
CA PHE A 34 3.66 7.76 0.15
C PHE A 34 5.13 7.36 0.32
N THR A 35 5.75 6.79 -0.71
CA THR A 35 7.12 6.28 -0.62
C THR A 35 8.16 7.39 -0.72
N LEU A 36 7.91 8.45 -1.51
CA LEU A 36 8.92 9.48 -1.72
C LEU A 36 9.12 10.37 -0.48
N ARG A 37 10.37 10.42 -0.01
CA ARG A 37 10.83 11.21 1.15
C ARG A 37 12.04 12.06 0.75
N THR A 38 12.43 13.00 1.61
CA THR A 38 13.57 13.89 1.33
C THR A 38 14.87 13.10 1.18
N GLU A 39 15.13 12.16 2.09
CA GLU A 39 16.30 11.28 2.06
C GLU A 39 16.00 9.95 1.34
N HIS A 40 17.04 9.38 0.72
CA HIS A 40 16.93 8.13 -0.03
C HIS A 40 16.61 6.94 0.88
N GLU A 41 17.34 6.80 1.99
CA GLU A 41 17.15 5.71 2.95
C GLU A 41 15.75 5.73 3.55
N THR A 42 15.25 6.93 3.89
CA THR A 42 13.88 7.10 4.37
C THR A 42 12.87 6.70 3.29
N SER A 43 13.13 6.99 2.02
CA SER A 43 12.22 6.57 0.93
C SER A 43 12.16 5.04 0.82
N VAL A 44 13.30 4.36 0.90
CA VAL A 44 13.36 2.89 0.93
C VAL A 44 12.63 2.34 2.16
N LYS A 45 12.80 2.96 3.34
CA LYS A 45 12.08 2.60 4.57
C LYS A 45 10.56 2.73 4.40
N PHE A 46 10.08 3.85 3.84
CA PHE A 46 8.64 4.06 3.61
C PHE A 46 8.07 3.16 2.52
N GLY A 47 8.87 2.81 1.50
CA GLY A 47 8.51 1.78 0.52
C GLY A 47 8.25 0.43 1.19
N ARG A 48 9.18 -0.03 2.06
CA ARG A 48 9.01 -1.28 2.82
C ARG A 48 7.77 -1.25 3.72
N ILE A 49 7.54 -0.15 4.44
CA ILE A 49 6.34 0.05 5.27
C ILE A 49 5.07 -0.09 4.43
N ARG A 50 5.04 0.52 3.25
CA ARG A 50 3.86 0.47 2.38
C ARG A 50 3.61 -0.91 1.79
N LEU A 51 4.67 -1.59 1.35
CA LEU A 51 4.57 -2.95 0.81
C LEU A 51 4.09 -3.92 1.87
N PHE A 52 4.76 -3.94 3.02
CA PHE A 52 4.36 -4.78 4.15
C PHE A 52 2.90 -4.53 4.52
N GLY A 53 2.50 -3.25 4.70
CA GLY A 53 1.16 -2.96 5.14
C GLY A 53 0.07 -3.27 4.11
N ASN A 54 0.31 -3.03 2.81
CA ASN A 54 -0.66 -3.42 1.79
C ASN A 54 -0.83 -4.94 1.77
N THR A 55 0.27 -5.68 1.79
CA THR A 55 0.23 -7.15 1.78
C THR A 55 -0.51 -7.68 3.00
N LEU A 56 -0.17 -7.23 4.20
CA LEU A 56 -0.81 -7.69 5.44
C LEU A 56 -2.32 -7.38 5.44
N GLY A 57 -2.71 -6.15 5.06
CA GLY A 57 -4.11 -5.75 5.01
C GLY A 57 -4.93 -6.58 4.01
N VAL A 58 -4.37 -6.85 2.81
CA VAL A 58 -4.99 -7.70 1.79
C VAL A 58 -5.14 -9.14 2.30
N VAL A 59 -4.07 -9.72 2.87
CA VAL A 59 -4.08 -11.09 3.39
C VAL A 59 -5.16 -11.26 4.47
N ILE A 60 -5.21 -10.37 5.45
CA ILE A 60 -6.23 -10.45 6.52
C ILE A 60 -7.64 -10.28 5.96
N ALA A 61 -7.85 -9.36 5.01
CA ALA A 61 -9.15 -9.16 4.38
C ALA A 61 -9.62 -10.42 3.64
N ILE A 62 -8.73 -11.05 2.85
CA ILE A 62 -9.02 -12.30 2.15
C ILE A 62 -9.34 -13.41 3.13
N LEU A 63 -8.49 -13.64 4.13
CA LEU A 63 -8.68 -14.71 5.11
C LEU A 63 -10.03 -14.59 5.84
N LEU A 64 -10.38 -13.40 6.34
CA LEU A 64 -11.66 -13.20 7.04
C LEU A 64 -12.86 -13.32 6.11
N THR A 65 -12.74 -12.89 4.84
CA THR A 65 -13.81 -13.06 3.85
C THR A 65 -14.05 -14.54 3.56
N GLN A 66 -12.99 -15.34 3.42
CA GLN A 66 -13.09 -16.78 3.16
C GLN A 66 -13.68 -17.54 4.34
N ILE A 67 -13.26 -17.24 5.57
CA ILE A 67 -13.85 -17.82 6.79
C ILE A 67 -15.35 -17.53 6.84
N ALA A 68 -15.74 -16.30 6.53
CA ALA A 68 -17.15 -15.91 6.58
C ALA A 68 -18.02 -16.59 5.52
N LEU A 69 -17.46 -16.83 4.33
CA LEU A 69 -18.09 -17.61 3.28
C LEU A 69 -18.25 -19.08 3.70
N TRP A 70 -17.19 -19.68 4.24
CA TRP A 70 -17.22 -21.07 4.69
C TRP A 70 -18.25 -21.32 5.81
N MET A 71 -18.39 -20.36 6.72
CA MET A 71 -19.36 -20.40 7.83
C MET A 71 -20.77 -19.89 7.46
N ASN A 72 -21.00 -19.45 6.22
CA ASN A 72 -22.28 -18.85 5.78
C ASN A 72 -22.79 -17.71 6.69
N LEU A 73 -21.89 -16.83 7.16
CA LEU A 73 -22.30 -15.72 8.03
C LEU A 73 -23.18 -14.71 7.28
N PRO A 74 -24.29 -14.24 7.89
CA PRO A 74 -25.07 -13.17 7.32
C PRO A 74 -24.27 -11.87 7.24
N LEU A 75 -24.48 -11.13 6.15
CA LEU A 75 -23.66 -9.97 5.76
C LEU A 75 -23.45 -8.93 6.90
N PRO A 76 -24.48 -8.55 7.70
CA PRO A 76 -24.29 -7.56 8.76
C PRO A 76 -23.35 -8.05 9.88
N ILE A 77 -23.51 -9.31 10.31
CA ILE A 77 -22.71 -9.92 11.37
C ILE A 77 -21.26 -10.04 10.92
N TYR A 78 -21.06 -10.55 9.70
CA TYR A 78 -19.75 -10.65 9.07
C TYR A 78 -19.02 -9.31 9.01
N ARG A 79 -19.69 -8.24 8.57
CA ARG A 79 -19.08 -6.92 8.43
C ARG A 79 -18.61 -6.36 9.78
N VAL A 80 -19.44 -6.46 10.83
CA VAL A 80 -19.11 -5.92 12.15
C VAL A 80 -18.03 -6.75 12.85
N LEU A 81 -18.22 -8.06 12.94
CA LEU A 81 -17.27 -8.94 13.64
C LEU A 81 -15.96 -9.05 12.87
N GLY A 82 -16.03 -9.21 11.54
CA GLY A 82 -14.85 -9.31 10.70
C GLY A 82 -14.03 -8.01 10.66
N ALA A 83 -14.67 -6.84 10.62
CA ALA A 83 -13.95 -5.56 10.72
C ALA A 83 -13.25 -5.40 12.08
N SER A 84 -13.93 -5.75 13.17
CA SER A 84 -13.39 -5.65 14.53
C SER A 84 -12.24 -6.63 14.78
N LEU A 85 -12.40 -7.89 14.35
CA LEU A 85 -11.35 -8.89 14.44
C LEU A 85 -10.19 -8.55 13.50
N GLY A 86 -10.47 -8.07 12.28
CA GLY A 86 -9.45 -7.74 11.31
C GLY A 86 -8.54 -6.61 11.75
N ILE A 87 -9.08 -5.54 12.35
CA ILE A 87 -8.23 -4.46 12.88
C ILE A 87 -7.36 -4.94 14.05
N LEU A 88 -7.90 -5.80 14.93
CA LEU A 88 -7.13 -6.44 16.00
C LEU A 88 -5.96 -7.23 15.41
N LEU A 89 -6.23 -8.11 14.43
CA LEU A 89 -5.20 -8.91 13.77
C LEU A 89 -4.15 -8.03 13.09
N VAL A 90 -4.56 -6.98 12.37
CA VAL A 90 -3.64 -6.03 11.72
C VAL A 90 -2.66 -5.45 12.74
N ILE A 91 -3.16 -4.95 13.88
CA ILE A 91 -2.33 -4.33 14.91
C ILE A 91 -1.36 -5.35 15.51
N VAL A 92 -1.87 -6.53 15.90
CA VAL A 92 -1.07 -7.59 16.51
C VAL A 92 0.04 -8.04 15.56
N PHE A 93 -0.27 -8.34 14.30
CA PHE A 93 0.73 -8.78 13.33
C PHE A 93 1.74 -7.67 12.99
N CYS A 94 1.29 -6.43 12.81
CA CYS A 94 2.22 -5.31 12.58
C CYS A 94 3.24 -5.18 13.73
N ASN A 95 2.82 -5.33 14.98
CA ASN A 95 3.71 -5.30 16.13
C ASN A 95 4.60 -6.54 16.21
N ALA A 96 4.03 -7.74 16.00
CA ALA A 96 4.77 -9.00 16.03
C ALA A 96 5.89 -9.06 14.98
N PHE A 97 5.67 -8.46 13.80
CA PHE A 97 6.67 -8.36 12.74
C PHE A 97 7.60 -7.15 12.87
N ASN A 98 7.57 -6.40 13.99
CA ASN A 98 8.38 -5.18 14.20
C ASN A 98 8.14 -4.07 13.15
N HIS A 99 6.90 -3.97 12.65
CA HIS A 99 6.46 -2.96 11.69
C HIS A 99 5.31 -2.08 12.24
N PRO A 100 5.43 -1.46 13.45
CA PRO A 100 4.35 -0.65 14.03
C PRO A 100 3.98 0.57 13.17
N ALA A 101 4.94 1.12 12.41
CA ALA A 101 4.68 2.22 11.47
C ALA A 101 3.75 1.82 10.30
N SER A 102 3.55 0.51 10.06
CA SER A 102 2.68 -0.01 9.01
C SER A 102 1.22 -0.13 9.44
N VAL A 103 0.88 0.03 10.72
CA VAL A 103 -0.48 -0.18 11.24
C VAL A 103 -1.50 0.63 10.43
N VAL A 104 -1.32 1.95 10.31
CA VAL A 104 -2.27 2.82 9.59
C VAL A 104 -2.44 2.40 8.12
N ASN A 105 -1.35 2.11 7.42
CA ASN A 105 -1.38 1.69 6.01
C ASN A 105 -2.05 0.31 5.84
N SER A 106 -1.80 -0.60 6.78
CA SER A 106 -2.42 -1.93 6.80
C SER A 106 -3.90 -1.86 7.09
N SER A 107 -4.31 -1.07 8.08
CA SER A 107 -5.71 -0.87 8.45
C SER A 107 -6.50 -0.25 7.31
N ALA A 108 -5.99 0.81 6.68
CA ALA A 108 -6.64 1.43 5.53
C ALA A 108 -6.79 0.43 4.37
N THR A 109 -5.78 -0.38 4.12
CA THR A 109 -5.83 -1.41 3.08
C THR A 109 -6.82 -2.51 3.42
N PHE A 110 -6.79 -3.03 4.65
CA PHE A 110 -7.74 -4.00 5.15
C PHE A 110 -9.18 -3.50 4.97
N PHE A 111 -9.52 -2.30 5.46
CA PHE A 111 -10.88 -1.78 5.36
C PHE A 111 -11.34 -1.57 3.92
N VAL A 112 -10.48 -1.04 3.05
CA VAL A 112 -10.84 -0.88 1.63
C VAL A 112 -11.10 -2.23 0.97
N VAL A 113 -10.24 -3.22 1.19
CA VAL A 113 -10.38 -4.54 0.59
C VAL A 113 -11.58 -5.29 1.19
N PHE A 114 -11.72 -5.26 2.51
CA PHE A 114 -12.74 -6.01 3.24
C PHE A 114 -14.16 -5.43 3.12
N LEU A 115 -14.31 -4.10 3.16
CA LEU A 115 -15.62 -3.44 3.18
C LEU A 115 -16.09 -2.96 1.81
N ASN A 116 -15.17 -2.62 0.90
CA ASN A 116 -15.52 -2.00 -0.39
C ASN A 116 -15.25 -2.87 -1.61
N THR A 117 -14.80 -4.12 -1.45
CA THR A 117 -14.55 -5.02 -2.58
C THR A 117 -15.57 -6.16 -2.60
N PRO A 118 -16.27 -6.38 -3.72
CA PRO A 118 -17.09 -7.57 -3.93
C PRO A 118 -16.25 -8.85 -3.78
N LYS A 119 -16.87 -9.93 -3.29
CA LYS A 119 -16.15 -11.16 -2.94
C LYS A 119 -15.55 -11.83 -4.17
N GLU A 120 -16.19 -11.68 -5.31
CA GLU A 120 -15.82 -12.23 -6.62
C GLU A 120 -14.52 -11.61 -7.15
N HIS A 121 -14.23 -10.36 -6.78
CA HIS A 121 -13.06 -9.61 -7.25
C HIS A 121 -11.98 -9.44 -6.19
N LEU A 122 -12.13 -10.08 -5.02
CA LEU A 122 -11.27 -9.84 -3.87
C LEU A 122 -9.80 -10.20 -4.14
N LEU A 123 -9.56 -11.32 -4.81
CA LEU A 123 -8.21 -11.79 -5.15
C LEU A 123 -7.57 -10.87 -6.18
N ASP A 124 -8.28 -10.56 -7.27
CA ASP A 124 -7.77 -9.71 -8.35
C ASP A 124 -7.48 -8.29 -7.86
N TYR A 125 -8.42 -7.71 -7.11
CA TYR A 125 -8.23 -6.37 -6.54
C TYR A 125 -7.08 -6.35 -5.53
N GLY A 126 -7.00 -7.36 -4.65
CA GLY A 126 -5.93 -7.49 -3.66
C GLY A 126 -4.54 -7.62 -4.30
N ALA A 127 -4.41 -8.47 -5.32
CA ALA A 127 -3.17 -8.66 -6.06
C ALA A 127 -2.75 -7.38 -6.79
N ASN A 128 -3.70 -6.73 -7.48
CA ASN A 128 -3.43 -5.47 -8.17
C ASN A 128 -3.01 -4.37 -7.20
N ARG A 129 -3.61 -4.29 -6.00
CA ARG A 129 -3.22 -3.33 -4.98
C ARG A 129 -1.77 -3.50 -4.52
N ILE A 130 -1.32 -4.73 -4.34
CA ILE A 130 0.07 -5.02 -3.97
C ILE A 130 1.01 -4.66 -5.13
N LEU A 131 0.69 -5.09 -6.36
CA LEU A 131 1.48 -4.78 -7.56
C LEU A 131 1.61 -3.27 -7.79
N ASP A 132 0.51 -2.54 -7.73
CA ASP A 132 0.51 -1.09 -7.92
C ASP A 132 1.33 -0.39 -6.83
N ALA A 133 1.25 -0.88 -5.59
CA ALA A 133 2.08 -0.37 -4.51
C ALA A 133 3.58 -0.62 -4.75
N ILE A 134 3.96 -1.76 -5.33
CA ILE A 134 5.33 -2.08 -5.75
C ILE A 134 5.77 -1.11 -6.84
N ILE A 135 5.01 -0.99 -7.92
CA ILE A 135 5.41 -0.18 -9.08
C ILE A 135 5.57 1.29 -8.68
N GLY A 136 4.58 1.88 -8.01
CA GLY A 136 4.65 3.27 -7.58
C GLY A 136 5.79 3.53 -6.58
N SER A 137 6.02 2.59 -5.65
CA SER A 137 7.13 2.71 -4.70
C SER A 137 8.50 2.58 -5.37
N ALA A 138 8.63 1.68 -6.34
CA ALA A 138 9.87 1.49 -7.10
C ALA A 138 10.22 2.76 -7.89
N ILE A 139 9.25 3.34 -8.62
CA ILE A 139 9.43 4.59 -9.35
C ILE A 139 9.84 5.72 -8.40
N ALA A 140 9.16 5.86 -7.25
CA ALA A 140 9.51 6.88 -6.26
C ALA A 140 10.95 6.73 -5.72
N ILE A 141 11.39 5.51 -5.44
CA ILE A 141 12.76 5.24 -4.97
C ILE A 141 13.79 5.58 -6.07
N ILE A 142 13.52 5.17 -7.31
CA ILE A 142 14.38 5.46 -8.47
C ILE A 142 14.49 6.97 -8.69
N VAL A 143 13.36 7.67 -8.78
CA VAL A 143 13.32 9.12 -8.98
C VAL A 143 14.03 9.85 -7.86
N ASN A 144 13.82 9.42 -6.60
CA ASN A 144 14.52 10.07 -5.51
C ASN A 144 16.04 9.90 -5.67
N ARG A 145 16.52 8.69 -5.96
CA ARG A 145 17.95 8.37 -6.10
C ARG A 145 18.63 9.08 -7.27
N LEU A 146 17.94 9.24 -8.39
CA LEU A 146 18.50 9.87 -9.59
C LEU A 146 18.53 11.39 -9.52
N LEU A 147 17.53 12.02 -8.86
CA LEU A 147 17.48 13.47 -8.77
C LEU A 147 18.35 14.00 -7.62
N PRO A 148 19.04 15.13 -7.80
CA PRO A 148 19.95 15.69 -6.80
C PRO A 148 19.21 16.06 -5.51
N ASN A 149 19.90 15.94 -4.38
CA ASN A 149 19.41 16.34 -3.07
C ASN A 149 20.29 17.48 -2.53
N PRO A 150 19.87 18.75 -2.61
CA PRO A 150 20.71 19.90 -2.31
C PRO A 150 21.09 20.01 -0.83
N HIS A 151 20.44 19.24 0.05
CA HIS A 151 20.74 19.19 1.47
C HIS A 151 21.83 18.17 1.82
N VAL A 152 22.28 17.34 0.86
CA VAL A 152 23.53 16.58 1.02
C VAL A 152 24.65 17.55 0.65
N LYS A 153 25.00 18.42 1.60
CA LYS A 153 26.22 19.20 1.53
C LYS A 153 27.35 18.19 1.35
N LYS A 154 28.09 18.28 0.24
CA LYS A 154 29.35 17.56 0.06
C LYS A 154 30.24 18.00 1.23
N GLU A 155 30.42 17.13 2.22
CA GLU A 155 31.61 17.19 3.04
C GLU A 155 32.74 16.77 2.10
N ALA A 156 33.48 17.80 1.67
CA ALA A 156 34.71 17.69 0.90
C ALA A 156 35.88 17.49 1.87
#